data_AF-A0A956G0B5-F1
#
_entry.id   AF-A0A956G0B5-F1
#
_cell.length_a   1.000
_cell.length_b   1.000
_cell.length_c   1.000
_cell.angle_alpha   90.00
_cell.angle_beta   90.00
_cell.angle_gamma   90.00
#
_symmetry.space_group_name_H-M   'P 1'
#
loop_
_entity.id
_entity.type
_entity.pdbx_description
1 polymer ?
#
loop_
_entity_poly.entity_id
_entity_poly.type
_entity_poly.pdbx_seq_one_letter_code
_entity_poly.pdbx_strand_id
1 'polypeptide(L)'
;MDGALALRPAIEVDADGTIVAIRTGTDGSDEGDESDAAGPRLRYDLGRRLLLPGLVNGHSHAFQRVIRGATHRRRPGDPSDFWSWREAMYAAVQAFDPEGLFAATRACYREMLASGITCVGEFHYVHHQA
;
A
#
# COMPACT_ATOMS: atom_id res chain seq x y z
N MET A 1 16.58 -0.11 18.83
CA MET A 1 15.78 0.99 18.26
C MET A 1 14.73 1.31 19.28
N ASP A 2 14.95 2.38 20.04
CA ASP A 2 13.98 2.84 21.03
C ASP A 2 12.87 3.54 20.25
N GLY A 3 11.79 2.80 19.96
CA GLY A 3 10.63 3.37 19.29
C GLY A 3 10.05 4.47 20.16
N ALA A 4 10.29 5.73 19.78
CA ALA A 4 9.78 6.87 20.53
C ALA A 4 8.29 7.05 20.22
N LEU A 5 7.44 6.79 21.21
CA LEU A 5 6.04 7.22 21.18
C LEU A 5 6.01 8.73 21.45
N ALA A 6 5.52 9.51 20.48
CA ALA A 6 5.29 10.94 20.64
C ALA A 6 3.80 11.22 20.83
N LEU A 7 3.45 12.03 21.83
CA LEU A 7 2.10 12.57 21.99
C LEU A 7 1.96 13.87 21.21
N ARG A 8 0.79 14.06 20.59
CA ARG A 8 0.43 15.24 19.79
C ARG A 8 1.47 15.59 18.71
N PRO A 9 1.89 14.62 17.86
CA PRO A 9 2.83 14.93 16.80
C PRO A 9 2.19 15.88 15.78
N ALA A 10 2.96 16.83 15.29
CA ALA A 10 2.63 17.61 14.10
C ALA A 10 3.64 17.26 13.00
N ILE A 11 3.15 17.07 11.78
CA ILE A 11 3.97 16.80 10.60
C ILE A 11 3.78 17.92 9.60
N GLU A 12 4.90 18.38 9.04
CA GLU A 12 4.95 19.30 7.92
C GLU A 12 5.36 18.53 6.66
N VAL A 13 4.58 18.69 5.60
CA VAL A 13 4.80 18.07 4.29
C VAL A 13 4.90 19.18 3.24
N ASP A 14 5.89 19.08 2.37
CA ASP A 14 6.07 20.01 1.25
C ASP A 14 5.14 19.70 0.05
N ALA A 15 5.26 20.47 -1.02
CA ALA A 15 4.43 20.31 -2.22
C ALA A 15 4.68 18.99 -2.98
N ASP A 16 5.85 18.37 -2.81
CA ASP A 16 6.21 17.11 -3.45
C ASP A 16 5.76 15.88 -2.63
N GLY A 17 5.18 16.10 -1.44
CA GLY A 17 4.73 15.05 -0.55
C GLY A 17 5.83 14.52 0.38
N THR A 18 6.95 15.23 0.50
CA THR A 18 8.05 14.85 1.40
C THR A 18 7.81 15.37 2.80
N ILE A 19 8.02 14.52 3.81
CA ILE A 19 8.02 14.94 5.22
C ILE A 19 9.30 15.76 5.47
N VAL A 20 9.13 17.04 5.76
CA VAL A 20 10.25 17.98 5.98
C VAL A 20 10.49 18.31 7.45
N ALA A 21 9.48 18.13 8.30
CA ALA A 21 9.62 18.28 9.75
C ALA A 21 8.61 17.41 10.52
N ILE A 22 9.02 16.93 11.70
CA ILE A 22 8.16 16.27 12.69
C ILE A 22 8.40 16.97 14.04
N ARG A 23 7.33 17.52 14.64
CA ARG A 23 7.37 18.17 15.95
C ARG A 23 6.64 17.29 16.97
N THR A 24 7.20 17.19 18.18
CA THR A 24 6.65 16.37 19.28
C THR A 24 6.63 17.21 20.57
N GLY A 25 5.64 17.02 21.44
CA GLY A 25 5.52 17.75 22.71
C GLY A 25 4.25 18.58 22.86
N THR A 26 3.97 18.99 24.11
CA THR A 26 2.80 19.79 24.51
C THR A 26 3.06 21.29 24.54
N ASP A 27 4.29 21.70 24.32
CA ASP A 27 4.74 23.02 24.68
C ASP A 27 4.33 23.97 23.56
N GLY A 28 3.19 24.62 23.78
CA GLY A 28 2.66 25.71 22.96
C GLY A 28 3.52 26.97 23.00
N SER A 29 4.84 26.85 23.17
CA SER A 29 5.77 27.84 22.68
C SER A 29 5.88 27.63 21.19
N ASP A 30 4.97 28.25 20.44
CA ASP A 30 5.25 28.71 19.08
C ASP A 30 6.43 29.72 19.19
N GLU A 31 7.63 29.24 19.52
CA GLU A 31 8.84 29.93 19.11
C GLU A 31 8.93 29.69 17.62
N GLY A 32 8.27 30.59 16.89
CA GLY A 32 8.29 30.65 15.44
C GLY A 32 9.74 30.71 14.99
N ASP A 33 10.24 29.57 14.51
CA ASP A 33 11.38 29.58 13.62
C ASP A 33 10.89 30.21 12.30
N GLU A 34 10.95 31.55 12.25
CA GLU A 34 10.64 32.40 11.10
C GLU A 34 11.68 32.19 9.97
N SER A 35 11.89 30.94 9.54
CA SER A 35 12.47 30.68 8.23
C SER A 35 11.34 30.62 7.20
N ASP A 36 10.91 31.81 6.79
CA ASP A 36 9.87 32.11 5.80
C ASP A 36 10.25 31.69 4.35
N ALA A 37 11.19 30.75 4.20
CA ALA A 37 11.84 30.41 2.94
C ALA A 37 11.25 29.17 2.23
N ALA A 38 10.27 28.48 2.82
CA ALA A 38 9.90 27.13 2.41
C ALA A 38 8.40 26.93 2.17
N GLY A 39 7.82 27.68 1.21
CA GLY A 39 6.57 27.34 0.52
C GLY A 39 5.33 27.08 1.39
N PRO A 40 4.20 26.67 0.78
CA PRO A 40 3.01 26.27 1.53
C PRO A 40 3.26 24.94 2.26
N ARG A 41 3.02 24.92 3.58
CA ARG A 41 3.17 23.73 4.43
C ARG A 41 1.82 23.30 4.99
N LEU A 42 1.48 22.01 4.86
CA LEU A 42 0.28 21.43 5.48
C LEU A 42 0.60 20.88 6.87
N ARG A 43 -0.17 21.30 7.89
CA ARG A 43 -0.11 20.78 9.25
C ARG A 43 -1.35 19.93 9.54
N TYR A 44 -1.13 18.69 9.98
CA TYR A 44 -2.21 17.74 10.33
C TYR A 44 -2.37 17.59 11.84
N ASP A 45 -3.56 17.90 12.38
CA ASP A 45 -3.95 17.50 13.74
C ASP A 45 -4.64 16.13 13.69
N LEU A 46 -4.03 15.15 14.34
CA LEU A 46 -4.46 13.76 14.33
C LEU A 46 -5.47 13.44 15.45
N GLY A 47 -5.73 14.37 16.38
CA GLY A 47 -6.64 14.15 17.51
C GLY A 47 -6.27 12.91 18.33
N ARG A 48 -7.21 11.95 18.45
CA ARG A 48 -7.02 10.67 19.15
C ARG A 48 -6.61 9.51 18.23
N ARG A 49 -5.87 9.80 17.16
CA ARG A 49 -5.37 8.79 16.21
C ARG A 49 -3.89 8.55 16.44
N LEU A 50 -3.48 7.29 16.30
CA LEU A 50 -2.07 6.93 16.21
C LEU A 50 -1.64 7.05 14.74
N LEU A 51 -0.54 7.72 14.49
CA LEU A 51 0.12 7.71 13.18
C LEU A 51 1.25 6.70 13.21
N LEU A 52 1.31 5.89 12.15
CA LEU A 52 2.38 4.94 11.89
C LEU A 52 2.90 5.17 10.46
N PRO A 53 4.17 4.84 10.16
CA PRO A 53 4.62 4.73 8.79
C PRO A 53 3.73 3.76 8.02
N GLY A 54 3.44 4.08 6.75
CA GLY A 54 2.71 3.18 5.88
C GLY A 54 3.49 1.87 5.67
N LEU A 55 2.76 0.76 5.56
CA LEU A 55 3.36 -0.56 5.41
C LEU A 55 3.94 -0.72 4.01
N VAL A 56 5.04 -1.47 3.92
CA VAL A 56 5.66 -1.87 2.66
C VAL A 56 5.32 -3.33 2.38
N ASN A 57 4.66 -3.59 1.26
CA ASN A 57 4.52 -4.94 0.74
C ASN A 57 5.69 -5.24 -0.21
N GLY A 58 6.65 -6.06 0.24
CA GLY A 58 7.86 -6.36 -0.55
C GLY A 58 7.64 -7.23 -1.79
N HIS A 59 6.47 -7.89 -1.93
CA HIS A 59 6.22 -8.81 -3.05
C HIS A 59 4.73 -8.93 -3.39
N SER A 60 4.39 -8.81 -4.67
CA SER A 60 3.01 -8.90 -5.15
C SER A 60 2.93 -9.52 -6.56
N HIS A 61 1.81 -10.20 -6.82
CA HIS A 61 1.33 -10.52 -8.17
C HIS A 61 -0.14 -10.06 -8.26
N ALA A 62 -0.35 -8.82 -8.67
CA ALA A 62 -1.64 -8.16 -8.51
C ALA A 62 -2.79 -8.85 -9.26
N PHE A 63 -2.51 -9.40 -10.45
CA PHE A 63 -3.51 -10.11 -11.25
C PHE A 63 -4.12 -11.31 -10.52
N GLN A 64 -3.36 -11.98 -9.62
CA GLN A 64 -3.84 -13.14 -8.87
C GLN A 64 -4.96 -12.78 -7.89
N ARG A 65 -5.24 -11.48 -7.69
CA ARG A 65 -6.42 -11.03 -6.96
C ARG A 65 -7.73 -11.65 -7.48
N VAL A 66 -7.85 -11.92 -8.78
CA VAL A 66 -9.10 -12.47 -9.36
C VAL A 66 -9.37 -13.92 -8.96
N ILE A 67 -8.33 -14.67 -8.59
CA ILE A 67 -8.46 -16.07 -8.14
C ILE A 67 -8.47 -16.21 -6.61
N ARG A 68 -8.33 -15.10 -5.86
CA ARG A 68 -8.28 -15.11 -4.40
C ARG A 68 -9.50 -15.82 -3.81
N GLY A 69 -9.26 -16.93 -3.11
CA GLY A 69 -10.30 -17.77 -2.48
C GLY A 69 -11.08 -18.68 -3.43
N ALA A 70 -10.98 -18.49 -4.75
CA ALA A 70 -11.68 -19.31 -5.75
C ALA A 70 -11.06 -20.70 -5.91
N THR A 71 -9.75 -20.83 -5.64
CA THR A 71 -8.98 -22.08 -5.81
C THR A 71 -9.14 -23.07 -4.64
N HIS A 72 -9.98 -22.76 -3.64
CA HIS A 72 -10.17 -23.59 -2.46
C HIS A 72 -11.34 -24.59 -2.60
N ARG A 73 -11.96 -24.66 -3.77
CA ARG A 73 -13.09 -25.56 -4.04
C ARG A 73 -12.56 -26.96 -4.37
N ARG A 74 -12.53 -27.83 -3.36
CA ARG A 74 -12.21 -29.26 -3.53
C ARG A 74 -13.41 -30.01 -4.09
N ARG A 75 -13.20 -30.82 -5.13
CA ARG A 75 -14.11 -31.92 -5.46
C ARG A 75 -13.72 -33.13 -4.60
N PRO A 76 -14.69 -33.92 -4.08
CA PRO A 76 -14.35 -35.15 -3.37
C PRO A 76 -13.49 -36.06 -4.24
N GLY A 77 -12.36 -36.51 -3.71
CA GLY A 77 -11.41 -37.39 -4.41
C GLY A 77 -10.37 -36.70 -5.31
N ASP A 78 -10.38 -35.36 -5.40
CA ASP A 78 -9.43 -34.60 -6.22
C ASP A 78 -8.18 -34.21 -5.40
N PRO A 79 -6.95 -34.66 -5.78
CA PRO A 79 -5.72 -34.28 -5.10
C PRO A 79 -5.33 -32.84 -5.46
N SER A 80 -6.02 -31.86 -4.87
CA SER A 80 -5.68 -30.45 -5.07
C SER A 80 -4.31 -30.13 -4.45
N ASP A 81 -3.36 -29.77 -5.29
CA ASP A 81 -2.00 -29.37 -4.93
C ASP A 81 -1.60 -28.03 -5.58
N PHE A 82 -0.32 -27.67 -5.46
CA PHE A 82 0.22 -26.45 -6.08
C PHE A 82 0.02 -26.41 -7.60
N TRP A 83 0.11 -27.55 -8.30
CA TRP A 83 0.02 -27.60 -9.75
C TRP A 83 -1.40 -27.34 -10.21
N SER A 84 -2.39 -27.88 -9.51
CA SER A 84 -3.82 -27.56 -9.76
C SER A 84 -4.14 -26.07 -9.56
N TRP A 85 -3.53 -25.43 -8.55
CA TRP A 85 -3.62 -23.98 -8.37
C TRP A 85 -2.96 -23.22 -9.52
N ARG A 86 -1.79 -23.68 -9.98
CA ARG A 86 -1.04 -23.03 -11.07
C ARG A 86 -1.82 -23.07 -12.38
N GLU A 87 -2.56 -24.14 -12.65
CA GLU A 87 -3.47 -24.21 -13.81
C GLU A 87 -4.55 -23.12 -13.75
N ALA A 88 -5.20 -22.93 -12.58
CA ALA A 88 -6.18 -21.86 -12.40
C ALA A 88 -5.55 -20.47 -12.54
N MET A 89 -4.31 -20.30 -12.04
CA MET A 89 -3.55 -19.06 -12.21
C MET A 89 -3.24 -18.78 -13.68
N TYR A 90 -2.81 -19.78 -14.46
CA TYR A 90 -2.60 -19.61 -15.90
C TYR A 90 -3.88 -19.32 -16.65
N ALA A 91 -4.99 -19.99 -16.32
CA ALA A 91 -6.29 -19.68 -16.91
C ALA A 91 -6.70 -18.22 -16.66
N ALA A 92 -6.42 -17.68 -15.47
CA ALA A 92 -6.66 -16.27 -15.17
C ALA A 92 -5.76 -15.34 -16.00
N VAL A 93 -4.46 -15.63 -16.14
CA VAL A 93 -3.54 -14.83 -16.97
C VAL A 93 -4.00 -14.79 -18.43
N GLN A 94 -4.40 -15.93 -19.00
CA GLN A 94 -4.83 -16.04 -20.40
C GLN A 94 -6.15 -15.31 -20.69
N ALA A 95 -6.93 -14.98 -19.66
CA ALA A 95 -8.19 -14.28 -19.81
C ALA A 95 -8.05 -12.74 -19.76
N PHE A 96 -6.88 -12.21 -19.43
CA PHE A 96 -6.66 -10.77 -19.36
C PHE A 96 -6.32 -10.19 -20.74
N ASP A 97 -6.98 -9.07 -21.05
CA ASP A 97 -6.43 -8.03 -21.91
C ASP A 97 -5.78 -6.93 -21.04
N PRO A 98 -5.11 -5.93 -21.63
CA PRO A 98 -4.48 -4.86 -20.85
C PRO A 98 -5.45 -4.09 -19.93
N GLU A 99 -6.71 -3.90 -20.35
CA GLU A 99 -7.71 -3.20 -19.55
C GLU A 99 -8.14 -4.02 -18.34
N GLY A 100 -8.38 -5.33 -18.52
CA GLY A 100 -8.71 -6.25 -17.46
C GLY A 100 -7.58 -6.39 -16.44
N LEU A 101 -6.33 -6.44 -16.91
CA LEU A 101 -5.16 -6.47 -16.04
C LEU A 101 -5.04 -5.17 -15.22
N PHE A 102 -5.26 -4.01 -15.85
CA PHE A 102 -5.32 -2.72 -15.17
C PHE A 102 -6.43 -2.69 -14.10
N ALA A 103 -7.63 -3.15 -14.44
CA ALA A 103 -8.76 -3.16 -13.51
C ALA A 103 -8.50 -4.06 -12.30
N ALA A 104 -7.95 -5.26 -12.50
CA ALA A 104 -7.58 -6.18 -11.43
C ALA A 104 -6.47 -5.60 -10.54
N THR A 105 -5.45 -5.01 -11.15
CA THR A 105 -4.32 -4.39 -10.44
C THR A 105 -4.78 -3.20 -9.61
N ARG A 106 -5.61 -2.31 -10.17
CA ARG A 106 -6.19 -1.18 -9.46
C ARG A 106 -7.04 -1.62 -8.27
N ALA A 107 -7.84 -2.67 -8.42
CA ALA A 107 -8.62 -3.22 -7.31
C ALA A 107 -7.71 -3.76 -6.20
N CYS A 108 -6.65 -4.49 -6.57
CA CYS A 108 -5.66 -5.01 -5.64
C CYS A 108 -4.98 -3.89 -4.83
N TYR A 109 -4.51 -2.82 -5.50
CA TYR A 109 -3.84 -1.71 -4.83
C TYR A 109 -4.77 -0.86 -3.96
N ARG A 110 -6.05 -0.72 -4.33
CA ARG A 110 -7.05 -0.09 -3.47
C ARG A 110 -7.26 -0.86 -2.17
N GLU A 111 -7.32 -2.19 -2.24
CA GLU A 111 -7.41 -3.03 -1.05
C GLU A 111 -6.15 -2.93 -0.18
N MET A 112 -4.96 -2.91 -0.80
CA MET A 112 -3.69 -2.70 -0.10
C MET A 112 -3.67 -1.36 0.66
N LEU A 113 -4.03 -0.27 0.00
CA LEU A 113 -4.10 1.06 0.61
C LEU A 113 -5.10 1.11 1.76
N ALA A 114 -6.28 0.50 1.60
CA ALA A 114 -7.27 0.41 2.66
C ALA A 114 -6.79 -0.39 3.88
N SER A 115 -5.84 -1.32 3.68
CA SER A 115 -5.17 -2.07 4.76
C SER A 115 -3.92 -1.39 5.33
N GLY A 116 -3.58 -0.18 4.86
CA GLY A 116 -2.42 0.58 5.35
C GLY A 116 -1.11 0.31 4.61
N ILE A 117 -1.12 -0.42 3.49
CA ILE A 117 0.05 -0.61 2.62
C ILE A 117 0.14 0.59 1.68
N THR A 118 1.25 1.32 1.74
CA THR A 118 1.47 2.54 0.93
C THR A 118 2.56 2.36 -0.12
N CYS A 119 3.30 1.24 -0.09
CA CYS A 119 4.31 0.90 -1.09
C CYS A 119 4.24 -0.60 -1.41
N VAL A 120 4.39 -0.96 -2.69
CA VAL A 120 4.36 -2.35 -3.16
C VAL A 120 5.50 -2.62 -4.13
N GLY A 121 6.24 -3.70 -3.87
CA GLY A 121 7.12 -4.36 -4.83
C GLY A 121 6.29 -5.29 -5.71
N GLU A 122 5.89 -4.82 -6.89
CA GLU A 122 5.13 -5.65 -7.84
C GLU A 122 6.08 -6.53 -8.66
N PHE A 123 6.00 -7.84 -8.44
CA PHE A 123 6.72 -8.81 -9.25
C PHE A 123 5.88 -9.12 -10.50
N HIS A 124 6.07 -8.28 -11.52
CA HIS A 124 5.32 -8.31 -12.76
C HIS A 124 6.02 -9.15 -13.84
N TYR A 125 5.40 -10.26 -14.24
CA TYR A 125 5.86 -11.14 -15.34
C TYR A 125 4.80 -11.36 -16.43
N VAL A 126 3.66 -10.66 -16.35
CA VAL A 126 2.58 -10.80 -17.33
C VAL A 126 2.84 -9.81 -18.47
N HIS A 127 3.59 -10.27 -19.46
CA HIS A 127 3.89 -9.48 -20.64
C HIS A 127 2.86 -9.80 -21.73
N HIS A 128 2.10 -8.79 -22.15
CA HIS A 128 1.38 -8.82 -23.41
C HIS A 128 2.28 -8.17 -24.46
N GLN A 129 3.07 -8.96 -25.16
CA GLN A 129 3.71 -8.53 -26.41
C GLN A 129 3.46 -9.58 -27.48
N ALA A 130 3.20 -9.06 -28.68
CA ALA A 130 2.88 -9.76 -29.92
C ALA A 130 3.97 -10.73 -30.37
#